data_AF-A0A355D9G5-F1
#
_entry.id   AF-A0A355D9G5-F1
#
_cell.length_a   1.000
_cell.length_b   1.000
_cell.length_c   1.000
_cell.angle_alpha   90.00
_cell.angle_beta   90.00
_cell.angle_gamma   90.00
#
_symmetry.space_group_name_H-M   'P 1'
#
loop_
_entity.id
_entity.type
_entity.pdbx_description
1 polymer ?
#
loop_
_entity_poly.entity_id
_entity_poly.type
_entity_poly.pdbx_seq_one_letter_code
_entity_poly.pdbx_strand_id
1 'polypeptide(L)' 'MLKPPISRMGGKSKLRKTIIEMLPEHTCYVELFFGAGWVYFGKEQSKVEV' A
#
# COMPACT_ATOMS: atom_id res chain seq x y z
N MET A 1 -1.87 11.18 -0.83
CA MET A 1 -2.06 9.72 -0.94
C MET A 1 -2.88 9.42 -2.17
N LEU A 2 -2.34 8.61 -3.07
CA LEU A 2 -2.99 8.27 -4.33
C LEU A 2 -4.08 7.22 -4.10
N LYS A 3 -5.02 7.16 -5.05
CA LYS A 3 -5.92 6.01 -5.17
C LYS A 3 -5.34 5.10 -6.26
N PRO A 4 -5.50 3.78 -6.10
CA PRO A 4 -5.05 2.87 -7.12
C PRO A 4 -5.80 3.10 -8.45
N PRO A 5 -5.14 2.84 -9.59
CA PRO A 5 -5.73 3.09 -10.92
C PRO A 5 -6.83 2.08 -11.28
N ILE A 6 -6.96 0.99 -10.51
CA ILE A 6 -7.93 -0.08 -10.75
C ILE A 6 -8.72 -0.41 -9.47
N SER A 7 -10.01 -0.71 -9.64
CA SER A 7 -10.85 -1.28 -8.59
C SER A 7 -10.91 -2.80 -8.75
N ARG A 8 -10.52 -3.55 -7.70
CA ARG A 8 -10.53 -5.02 -7.67
C ARG A 8 -11.20 -5.51 -6.39
N MET A 9 -11.91 -6.64 -6.49
CA MET A 9 -12.40 -7.36 -5.31
C MET A 9 -11.24 -7.75 -4.40
N GLY A 10 -11.48 -7.72 -3.09
CA GLY A 10 -10.44 -7.98 -2.07
C GLY A 10 -9.49 -6.80 -1.83
N GLY A 11 -9.76 -5.63 -2.41
CA GLY A 11 -8.98 -4.42 -2.17
C GLY A 11 -9.04 -3.96 -0.70
N LYS A 12 -7.90 -3.64 -0.11
CA LYS A 12 -7.78 -3.19 1.29
C LYS A 12 -8.12 -1.70 1.47
N SER A 13 -9.05 -1.15 0.69
CA SER A 13 -9.36 0.30 0.66
C SER A 13 -9.78 0.86 2.03
N LYS A 14 -10.57 0.09 2.78
CA LYS A 14 -11.05 0.46 4.12
C LYS A 14 -10.00 0.25 5.21
N LEU A 15 -9.09 -0.72 5.04
CA LEU A 15 -8.08 -1.08 6.03
C LEU A 15 -6.73 -0.40 5.83
N ARG A 16 -6.48 0.22 4.67
CA ARG A 16 -5.16 0.74 4.31
C ARG A 16 -4.58 1.70 5.35
N LYS A 17 -5.39 2.57 5.97
CA LYS A 17 -4.90 3.54 6.95
C LYS A 17 -4.31 2.82 8.17
N THR A 18 -5.06 1.88 8.74
CA THR A 18 -4.61 1.05 9.86
C THR A 18 -3.37 0.25 9.50
N ILE A 19 -3.30 -0.32 8.29
CA ILE A 19 -2.11 -1.07 7.85
C ILE A 19 -0.88 -0.14 7.78
N ILE A 20 -1.03 1.05 7.22
CA ILE A 20 0.06 2.03 7.07
C ILE A 20 0.57 2.50 8.44
N GLU A 21 -0.33 2.75 9.39
CA GLU A 21 0.03 3.13 10.77
C GLU A 21 0.81 2.04 11.51
N MET A 22 0.67 0.78 11.10
CA MET A 22 1.41 -0.36 11.65
C MET A 22 2.72 -0.66 10.92
N LEU A 23 3.02 0.01 9.79
CA LEU A 23 4.29 -0.20 9.10
C LEU A 23 5.44 0.33 9.97
N PRO A 24 6.49 -0.48 10.23
CA PRO A 24 7.67 0.00 10.92
C PRO A 24 8.44 0.99 10.03
N GLU A 25 9.42 1.69 10.58
CA GLU A 25 10.37 2.45 9.77
C GLU A 25 11.10 1.51 8.79
N HIS A 26 11.16 1.89 7.52
CA HIS A 26 11.74 1.05 6.47
C HIS A 26 12.22 1.89 5.30
N THR A 27 13.21 1.38 4.57
CA THR A 27 13.71 1.98 3.33
C THR A 27 13.21 1.25 2.08
N CYS A 28 12.84 -0.03 2.21
CA CYS A 28 12.30 -0.85 1.15
C CYS A 28 10.90 -1.35 1.54
N TYR A 29 9.92 -1.13 0.66
CA TYR A 29 8.58 -1.68 0.79
C TYR A 29 8.35 -2.74 -0.28
N VAL A 30 7.95 -3.94 0.14
CA VAL A 30 7.64 -5.03 -0.78
C VAL A 30 6.16 -5.37 -0.64
N GLU A 31 5.38 -5.30 -1.73
CA GLU A 31 3.98 -5.74 -1.72
C GLU A 31 3.78 -6.96 -2.62
N LEU A 32 4.21 -8.12 -2.10
CA LEU A 32 4.18 -9.42 -2.78
C LEU A 32 2.82 -9.76 -3.40
N PHE A 33 1.72 -9.33 -2.75
CA PHE A 33 0.36 -9.50 -3.25
C PHE A 33 -0.25 -8.14 -3.61
N PHE A 34 0.31 -7.53 -4.65
CA PHE A 34 -0.03 -6.17 -5.07
C PHE A 34 -1.53 -5.95 -5.28
N GLY A 35 -2.19 -6.83 -6.05
CA GLY A 35 -3.62 -6.70 -6.35
C GLY A 35 -3.93 -5.33 -6.98
N ALA A 36 -4.75 -4.51 -6.31
CA ALA A 36 -4.98 -3.13 -6.72
C ALA A 36 -3.96 -2.12 -6.14
N GLY A 37 -3.13 -2.48 -5.16
CA GLY A 37 -2.10 -1.61 -4.58
C GLY A 37 -2.63 -0.58 -3.57
N TRP A 38 -3.71 -0.90 -2.84
CA TRP A 38 -4.34 0.07 -1.92
C TRP A 38 -3.42 0.58 -0.79
N VAL A 39 -2.48 -0.24 -0.33
CA VAL A 39 -1.49 0.14 0.68
C VAL A 39 -0.33 0.83 -0.01
N TYR A 40 0.24 0.23 -1.06
CA TYR A 40 1.27 0.83 -1.92
C TYR A 40 0.98 2.31 -2.30
N PHE A 41 -0.15 2.60 -2.96
CA PHE A 41 -0.50 3.98 -3.35
C PHE A 41 -0.96 4.86 -2.17
N GLY A 42 -1.28 4.22 -1.04
CA GLY A 42 -1.80 4.86 0.16
C GLY A 42 -0.71 5.32 1.11
N LYS A 43 0.45 4.66 1.18
CA LYS A 43 1.54 5.04 2.08
C LYS A 43 2.36 6.20 1.53
N GLU A 44 3.25 6.73 2.35
CA GLU A 44 4.35 7.56 1.86
C GLU A 44 5.32 6.72 1.01
N GLN A 45 5.89 7.30 -0.04
CA GLN A 45 6.78 6.58 -0.94
C GLN A 45 8.07 6.17 -0.21
N SER A 46 8.45 4.89 -0.34
CA SER A 46 9.70 4.39 0.25
C SER A 46 10.85 4.64 -0.72
N LYS A 47 12.09 4.64 -0.22
CA LYS A 47 13.28 4.79 -1.08
C LYS A 47 13.35 3.72 -2.17
N VAL A 48 12.91 2.50 -1.84
CA VAL A 48 12.82 1.37 -2.78
C VAL A 48 11.46 0.72 -2.62
N GLU A 49 10.84 0.32 -3.74
CA GLU A 49 9.59 -0.42 -3.74
C GLU A 49 9.63 -1.57 -4.75
N VAL A 50 9.13 -2.75 -4.36
CA VAL A 50 9.18 -4.01 -5.12
C VAL A 50 7.83 -4.71 -5.13
#